data_AF-A0A803QZH6-F1
#
_entry.id   AF-A0A803QZH6-F1
#
_cell.length_a   1.000
_cell.length_b   1.000
_cell.length_c   1.000
_cell.angle_alpha   90.00
_cell.angle_beta   90.00
_cell.angle_gamma   90.00
#
_symmetry.space_group_name_H-M   'P 1'
#
loop_
_entity.id
_entity.type
_entity.pdbx_description
1 polymer ?
#
loop_
_entity_poly.entity_id
_entity_poly.type
_entity_poly.pdbx_seq_one_letter_code
_entity_poly.pdbx_strand_id
1 'polypeptide(L)'
;MMALYVSSHYKNSPNDLQLMADAPAHHLFVLLGPVDESKNQLPDILCVIQVCLEGQISRASALRSLSTGRQPAGDQIPWKFNEQFQDTVFPTLSGARIVRIATHPSAIKLGYGSQAVELLTRYYEGQFAPISEIDSENAVENTPVRVIEAAKQVSLLEENIKPKKGLPHLLVHLRERKPEKLHYIGVSFGLTLELFRFWRKHKFVPFFIGHSPSTVTGEHSCMVLKPLNNDDIEDKGSDEFGFLGPFYQDFRLRFSRLLSQTFRSMEYKLAMSILEPKMKFMEPDSGTSTLDGFVTSIKEVLSPYDLKRLDAYTSNLADYHMILDLVPKLTHLYFCEKLPVSLSAAQASILLCIGLQNQDVSYIERDGAGEATNIVTIYKSYEKVPQISRQNCIERD
;
A
#
# COMPACT_ATOMS: atom_id res chain seq x y z
N MET A 1 13.20 -18.99 -15.39
CA MET A 1 13.18 -17.80 -14.51
C MET A 1 13.33 -16.50 -15.30
N MET A 2 14.46 -16.23 -15.97
CA MET A 2 14.68 -14.92 -16.61
C MET A 2 13.66 -14.57 -17.69
N ALA A 3 13.20 -15.54 -18.46
CA ALA A 3 12.11 -15.34 -19.42
C ALA A 3 10.82 -14.82 -18.73
N LEU A 4 10.53 -15.28 -17.50
CA LEU A 4 9.39 -14.78 -16.72
C LEU A 4 9.60 -13.33 -16.29
N TYR A 5 10.78 -12.98 -15.76
CA TYR A 5 11.06 -11.59 -15.41
C TYR A 5 10.97 -10.65 -16.62
N VAL A 6 11.49 -11.07 -17.77
CA VAL A 6 11.42 -10.25 -18.98
C VAL A 6 9.99 -10.07 -19.48
N SER A 7 9.17 -11.11 -19.39
CA SER A 7 7.77 -11.06 -19.85
C SER A 7 6.81 -10.35 -18.90
N SER A 8 7.10 -10.31 -17.60
CA SER A 8 6.22 -9.66 -16.60
C SER A 8 6.56 -8.19 -16.34
N HIS A 9 7.76 -7.71 -16.70
CA HIS A 9 8.19 -6.35 -16.40
C HIS A 9 8.30 -5.46 -17.64
N TYR A 10 7.76 -4.24 -17.52
CA TYR A 10 7.76 -3.23 -18.58
C TYR A 10 9.15 -2.69 -18.93
N LYS A 11 10.13 -2.82 -18.02
CA LYS A 11 11.52 -2.42 -18.23
C LYS A 11 12.46 -3.37 -17.50
N ASN A 12 13.43 -3.90 -18.23
CA ASN A 12 14.49 -4.74 -17.69
C ASN A 12 15.84 -4.18 -18.11
N SER A 13 16.82 -4.24 -17.22
CA SER A 13 18.21 -3.92 -17.53
C SER A 13 19.07 -5.18 -17.36
N PRO A 14 20.06 -5.45 -18.23
CA PRO A 14 21.01 -6.55 -18.00
C PRO A 14 21.70 -6.47 -16.63
N ASN A 15 21.88 -5.26 -16.09
CA ASN A 15 22.45 -5.03 -14.76
C ASN A 15 21.58 -5.60 -13.63
N ASP A 16 20.31 -5.91 -13.88
CA ASP A 16 19.42 -6.50 -12.87
C ASP A 16 19.92 -7.89 -12.43
N LEU A 17 20.48 -8.68 -13.36
CA LEU A 17 21.08 -9.97 -13.05
C LEU A 17 22.32 -9.82 -12.16
N GLN A 18 23.14 -8.83 -12.47
CA GLN A 18 24.33 -8.54 -11.67
C GLN A 18 23.92 -8.09 -10.27
N LEU A 19 22.92 -7.20 -10.16
CA LEU A 19 22.39 -6.76 -8.86
C LEU A 19 21.87 -7.94 -8.03
N MET A 20 21.14 -8.86 -8.67
CA MET A 20 20.65 -10.07 -8.02
C MET A 20 21.76 -10.99 -7.51
N ALA A 21 22.91 -11.05 -8.20
CA ALA A 21 24.03 -11.90 -7.83
C ALA A 21 24.97 -11.26 -6.80
N ASP A 22 25.09 -9.92 -6.82
CA ASP A 22 26.05 -9.17 -6.01
C ASP A 22 25.52 -8.81 -4.62
N ALA A 23 24.21 -8.52 -4.51
CA ALA A 23 23.63 -8.04 -3.27
C ALA A 23 23.12 -9.20 -2.37
N PRO A 24 23.75 -9.46 -1.21
CA PRO A 24 23.47 -10.64 -0.38
C PRO A 24 22.10 -10.61 0.30
N ALA A 25 21.47 -9.43 0.38
CA ALA A 25 20.14 -9.26 0.95
C ALA A 25 19.01 -9.71 0.01
N HIS A 26 19.31 -10.09 -1.24
CA HIS A 26 18.31 -10.55 -2.18
C HIS A 26 18.01 -12.03 -2.05
N HIS A 27 16.74 -12.36 -1.87
CA HIS A 27 16.22 -13.72 -1.85
C HIS A 27 15.25 -13.95 -3.01
N LEU A 28 15.27 -15.17 -3.56
CA LEU A 28 14.42 -15.60 -4.65
C LEU A 28 13.49 -16.72 -4.17
N PHE A 29 12.20 -16.51 -4.36
CA PHE A 29 11.18 -17.51 -4.09
C PHE A 29 10.50 -17.89 -5.40
N VAL A 30 10.28 -19.18 -5.60
CA VAL A 30 9.62 -19.72 -6.79
C VAL A 30 8.40 -20.53 -6.39
N LEU A 31 7.28 -20.29 -7.06
CA LEU A 31 6.10 -21.14 -7.00
C LEU A 31 6.18 -22.16 -8.13
N LEU A 32 6.26 -23.43 -7.76
CA LEU A 32 6.42 -24.54 -8.69
C LEU A 32 5.09 -25.25 -8.92
N GLY A 33 4.93 -25.83 -10.10
CA GLY A 33 3.87 -26.81 -10.35
C GLY A 33 4.03 -28.08 -9.51
N PRO A 34 2.99 -28.92 -9.39
CA PRO A 34 3.08 -30.20 -8.72
C PRO A 34 4.17 -31.05 -9.39
N VAL A 35 5.04 -31.65 -8.58
CA VAL A 35 6.17 -32.45 -9.06
C VAL A 35 5.88 -33.93 -8.80
N ASP A 36 5.89 -34.73 -9.85
CA ASP A 36 5.91 -36.18 -9.70
C ASP A 36 7.33 -36.61 -9.30
N GLU A 37 7.56 -36.96 -8.04
CA GLU A 37 8.88 -37.40 -7.53
C GLU A 37 9.46 -38.60 -8.31
N SER A 38 8.59 -39.36 -8.99
CA SER A 38 8.97 -40.50 -9.83
C SER A 38 9.56 -40.10 -11.19
N LYS A 39 9.28 -38.89 -11.69
CA LYS A 39 9.82 -38.36 -12.94
C LYS A 39 10.93 -37.38 -12.59
N ASN A 40 12.17 -37.67 -13.01
CA ASN A 40 13.32 -36.79 -12.83
C ASN A 40 13.26 -35.58 -13.80
N GLN A 41 12.14 -34.86 -13.80
CA GLN A 41 11.88 -33.70 -14.63
C GLN A 41 11.96 -32.43 -13.78
N LEU A 42 12.57 -31.38 -14.35
CA LEU A 42 12.59 -30.07 -13.71
C LEU A 42 11.16 -29.51 -13.64
N PRO A 43 10.72 -29.02 -12.47
CA PRO A 43 9.38 -28.50 -12.31
C PRO A 43 9.20 -27.17 -13.05
N ASP A 44 8.00 -26.96 -13.58
CA ASP A 44 7.64 -25.70 -14.21
C ASP A 44 7.48 -24.59 -13.17
N ILE A 45 8.06 -23.43 -13.46
CA ILE A 45 8.01 -22.25 -12.61
C ILE A 45 6.77 -21.43 -13.00
N LEU A 46 5.80 -21.33 -12.11
CA LEU A 46 4.54 -20.62 -12.33
C LEU A 46 4.62 -19.14 -11.93
N CYS A 47 5.31 -18.86 -10.83
CA CYS A 47 5.52 -17.51 -10.30
C CYS A 47 6.91 -17.39 -9.68
N VAL A 48 7.51 -16.22 -9.78
CA VAL A 48 8.79 -15.89 -9.15
C VAL A 48 8.64 -14.59 -8.36
N ILE A 49 9.11 -14.58 -7.12
CA ILE A 49 9.18 -13.39 -6.28
C ILE A 49 10.65 -13.12 -5.94
N GLN A 50 11.10 -11.90 -6.22
CA GLN A 50 12.37 -11.38 -5.74
C GLN A 50 12.11 -10.48 -4.52
N VAL A 51 12.75 -10.80 -3.42
CA VAL A 51 12.71 -10.03 -2.17
C VAL A 51 14.10 -9.45 -1.90
N CYS A 52 14.15 -8.27 -1.29
CA CYS A 52 15.34 -7.70 -0.69
C CYS A 52 15.06 -7.45 0.79
N LEU A 53 15.89 -7.94 1.69
CA LEU A 53 15.82 -7.56 3.10
C LEU A 53 16.28 -6.11 3.24
N GLU A 54 15.54 -5.31 3.99
CA GLU A 54 15.80 -3.89 4.23
C GLU A 54 15.61 -3.53 5.71
N GLY A 55 16.29 -2.50 6.19
CA GLY A 55 16.10 -1.97 7.55
C GLY A 55 17.24 -2.29 8.52
N GLN A 56 16.93 -2.34 9.83
CA GLN A 56 17.94 -2.42 10.92
C GLN A 56 18.97 -1.29 10.86
N ILE A 57 18.54 -0.10 10.43
CA ILE A 57 19.40 1.06 10.28
C ILE A 57 19.54 1.74 11.63
N SER A 58 20.77 2.05 12.03
CA SER A 58 21.01 2.76 13.30
C SER A 58 20.31 4.13 13.34
N ARG A 59 19.73 4.47 14.49
CA ARG A 59 19.04 5.77 14.70
C ARG A 59 19.93 6.98 14.40
N ALA A 60 21.22 6.87 14.69
CA ALA A 60 22.21 7.90 14.37
C ALA A 60 22.35 8.13 12.85
N SER A 61 22.27 7.06 12.05
CA SER A 61 22.28 7.15 10.59
C SER A 61 20.98 7.76 10.07
N ALA A 62 19.83 7.35 10.62
CA ALA A 62 18.52 7.92 10.29
C ALA A 62 18.47 9.45 10.53
N LEU A 63 18.98 9.90 11.68
CA LEU A 63 19.09 11.32 12.02
C LEU A 63 20.05 12.08 11.10
N ARG A 64 21.19 11.47 10.73
CA ARG A 64 22.15 12.07 9.79
C ARG A 64 21.54 12.24 8.39
N SER A 65 20.75 11.27 7.94
CA SER A 65 20.05 11.38 6.64
C SER A 65 19.06 12.54 6.65
N LEU A 66 18.30 12.71 7.73
CA LEU A 66 17.38 13.85 7.90
C LEU A 66 18.11 15.19 7.90
N SER A 67 19.24 15.29 8.61
CA SER A 67 19.99 16.55 8.70
C SER A 67 20.73 16.92 7.42
N THR A 68 21.21 15.92 6.67
CA THR A 68 21.94 16.13 5.41
C THR A 68 21.04 16.18 4.18
N GLY A 69 19.78 15.74 4.29
CA GLY A 69 18.85 15.61 3.16
C GLY A 69 19.29 14.60 2.11
N ARG A 70 20.28 13.73 2.41
CA ARG A 70 20.81 12.73 1.49
C ARG A 70 20.37 11.34 1.91
N GLN A 71 19.85 10.58 0.94
CA GLN A 71 19.49 9.18 1.09
C GLN A 71 20.63 8.30 0.56
N PRO A 72 21.24 7.44 1.39
CA PRO A 72 22.17 6.41 0.93
C PRO A 72 21.55 5.49 -0.13
N ALA A 73 22.39 4.84 -0.92
CA ALA A 73 21.93 3.80 -1.84
C ALA A 73 21.51 2.55 -1.05
N GLY A 74 20.41 1.91 -1.45
CA GLY A 74 19.80 0.78 -0.74
C GLY A 74 18.62 1.20 0.12
N ASP A 75 18.02 0.23 0.85
CA ASP A 75 16.96 0.43 1.86
C ASP A 75 15.89 1.47 1.48
N GLN A 76 15.28 1.32 0.32
CA GLN A 76 14.44 2.38 -0.26
C GLN A 76 13.24 2.71 0.62
N ILE A 77 12.61 1.69 1.22
CA ILE A 77 11.43 1.87 2.05
C ILE A 77 11.79 2.62 3.35
N PRO A 78 12.77 2.17 4.16
CA PRO A 78 13.20 2.91 5.35
C PRO A 78 13.52 4.38 5.10
N TRP A 79 14.28 4.69 4.06
CA TRP A 79 14.67 6.06 3.75
C TRP A 79 13.48 6.93 3.31
N LYS A 80 12.60 6.38 2.48
CA LYS A 80 11.38 7.10 2.05
C LYS A 80 10.40 7.30 3.20
N PHE A 81 10.25 6.31 4.06
CA PHE A 81 9.39 6.44 5.23
C PHE A 81 9.90 7.52 6.19
N ASN A 82 11.20 7.51 6.50
CA ASN A 82 11.86 8.54 7.30
C ASN A 82 11.70 9.95 6.69
N GLU A 83 11.85 10.08 5.36
CA GLU A 83 11.63 11.35 4.66
C GLU A 83 10.18 11.85 4.76
N GLN A 84 9.19 10.95 4.63
CA GLN A 84 7.78 11.32 4.60
C GLN A 84 7.18 11.65 5.96
N PHE A 85 7.64 10.99 7.02
CA PHE A 85 7.06 11.13 8.37
C PHE A 85 8.04 11.72 9.39
N GLN A 86 9.29 11.98 8.99
CA GLN A 86 10.38 12.42 9.88
C GLN A 86 10.57 11.48 11.08
N ASP A 87 10.25 10.20 10.89
CA ASP A 87 10.33 9.20 11.95
C ASP A 87 11.69 8.48 11.95
N THR A 88 12.34 8.54 13.11
CA THR A 88 13.64 7.91 13.34
C THR A 88 13.54 6.48 13.85
N VAL A 89 12.33 6.02 14.23
CA VAL A 89 12.09 4.69 14.78
C VAL A 89 11.89 3.67 13.66
N PHE A 90 11.07 3.96 12.65
CA PHE A 90 10.76 3.04 11.57
C PHE A 90 12.00 2.46 10.86
N PRO A 91 13.07 3.23 10.53
CA PRO A 91 14.26 2.67 9.90
C PRO A 91 15.01 1.64 10.73
N THR A 92 14.79 1.61 12.05
CA THR A 92 15.39 0.61 12.94
C THR A 92 14.71 -0.75 12.83
N LEU A 93 13.48 -0.79 12.33
CA LEU A 93 12.73 -2.04 12.11
C LEU A 93 13.36 -2.83 10.96
N SER A 94 13.30 -4.16 11.05
CA SER A 94 13.60 -5.05 9.93
C SER A 94 12.38 -5.24 9.04
N GLY A 95 12.58 -5.27 7.73
CA GLY A 95 11.53 -5.58 6.79
C GLY A 95 12.04 -6.20 5.50
N ALA A 96 11.11 -6.53 4.62
CA ALA A 96 11.41 -7.06 3.30
C ALA A 96 10.73 -6.21 2.23
N ARG A 97 11.46 -5.85 1.18
CA ARG A 97 10.89 -5.27 -0.04
C ARG A 97 10.72 -6.34 -1.10
N ILE A 98 9.49 -6.55 -1.56
CA ILE A 98 9.25 -7.28 -2.80
C ILE A 98 9.70 -6.37 -3.94
N VAL A 99 10.82 -6.73 -4.56
CA VAL A 99 11.42 -6.00 -5.68
C VAL A 99 10.70 -6.33 -6.97
N ARG A 100 10.40 -7.61 -7.19
CA ARG A 100 9.73 -8.12 -8.40
C ARG A 100 8.80 -9.28 -8.08
N ILE A 101 7.66 -9.30 -8.74
CA ILE A 101 6.77 -10.46 -8.81
C ILE A 101 6.47 -10.71 -10.29
N ALA A 102 6.76 -11.93 -10.74
CA ALA A 102 6.61 -12.32 -12.14
C ALA A 102 5.79 -13.61 -12.21
N THR A 103 4.56 -13.50 -12.72
CA THR A 103 3.69 -14.63 -13.02
C THR A 103 3.76 -14.93 -14.51
N HIS A 104 3.63 -16.21 -14.86
CA HIS A 104 3.56 -16.60 -16.27
C HIS A 104 2.39 -15.88 -16.98
N PRO A 105 2.56 -15.28 -18.17
CA PRO A 105 1.51 -14.48 -18.83
C PRO A 105 0.17 -15.20 -19.00
N SER A 106 0.19 -16.48 -19.36
CA SER A 106 -1.02 -17.31 -19.49
C SER A 106 -1.73 -17.60 -18.15
N ALA A 107 -1.10 -17.29 -17.02
CA ALA A 107 -1.54 -17.65 -15.69
C ALA A 107 -1.81 -16.43 -14.77
N ILE A 108 -1.71 -15.20 -15.29
CA ILE A 108 -1.92 -13.95 -14.53
C ILE A 108 -3.30 -13.92 -13.86
N LYS A 109 -4.35 -14.34 -14.59
CA LYS A 109 -5.74 -14.31 -14.11
C LYS A 109 -6.14 -15.50 -13.23
N LEU A 110 -5.24 -16.48 -13.04
CA LEU A 110 -5.50 -17.67 -12.22
C LEU A 110 -5.18 -17.48 -10.74
N GLY A 111 -4.61 -16.33 -10.36
CA GLY A 111 -4.38 -15.98 -8.96
C GLY A 111 -3.09 -16.53 -8.34
N TYR A 112 -2.19 -17.13 -9.12
CA TYR A 112 -0.90 -17.62 -8.62
C TYR A 112 -0.04 -16.54 -7.96
N GLY A 113 -0.08 -15.31 -8.47
CA GLY A 113 0.61 -14.18 -7.84
C GLY A 113 0.04 -13.85 -6.46
N SER A 114 -1.27 -13.99 -6.28
CA SER A 114 -1.92 -13.78 -4.98
C SER A 114 -1.52 -14.86 -3.98
N GLN A 115 -1.55 -16.13 -4.40
CA GLN A 115 -1.11 -17.25 -3.58
C GLN A 115 0.37 -17.12 -3.19
N ALA A 116 1.23 -16.72 -4.12
CA ALA A 116 2.66 -16.55 -3.84
C ALA A 116 2.93 -15.48 -2.77
N VAL A 117 2.22 -14.34 -2.80
CA VAL A 117 2.34 -13.27 -1.78
C VAL A 117 1.79 -13.74 -0.42
N GLU A 118 0.69 -14.49 -0.41
CA GLU A 118 0.10 -15.04 0.80
C GLU A 118 1.03 -16.04 1.48
N LEU A 119 1.56 -17.02 0.73
CA LEU A 119 2.53 -17.99 1.23
C LEU A 119 3.81 -17.31 1.73
N LEU A 120 4.29 -16.28 1.03
CA LEU A 120 5.46 -15.52 1.45
C LEU A 120 5.20 -14.74 2.75
N THR A 121 4.01 -14.14 2.90
CA THR A 121 3.64 -13.48 4.17
C THR A 121 3.66 -14.49 5.31
N ARG A 122 2.99 -15.64 5.13
CA ARG A 122 2.93 -16.71 6.13
C ARG A 122 4.32 -17.28 6.48
N TYR A 123 5.25 -17.30 5.53
CA TYR A 123 6.64 -17.72 5.74
C TYR A 123 7.35 -16.79 6.70
N TYR A 124 7.29 -15.48 6.45
CA TYR A 124 7.93 -14.50 7.33
C TYR A 124 7.21 -14.33 8.67
N GLU A 125 5.93 -14.66 8.76
CA GLU A 125 5.17 -14.77 10.03
C GLU A 125 5.48 -16.08 10.80
N GLY A 126 6.35 -16.96 10.30
CA GLY A 126 6.77 -18.18 10.99
C GLY A 126 5.77 -19.34 10.97
N GLN A 127 4.67 -19.25 10.20
CA GLN A 127 3.62 -20.28 10.17
C GLN A 127 4.01 -21.59 9.46
N PHE A 128 5.19 -21.63 8.83
CA PHE A 128 5.73 -22.84 8.18
C PHE A 128 6.73 -23.60 9.05
N ALA A 129 7.05 -23.09 10.25
CA ALA A 129 7.92 -23.79 11.18
C ALA A 129 7.28 -25.14 11.57
N PRO A 130 8.01 -26.25 11.49
CA PRO A 130 7.56 -27.52 12.04
C PRO A 130 7.17 -27.33 13.52
N ILE A 131 6.02 -27.86 13.93
CA ILE A 131 5.50 -27.80 15.31
C ILE A 131 6.45 -28.48 16.33
N SER A 132 7.50 -29.15 15.85
CA SER A 132 8.51 -29.84 16.65
C SER A 132 9.83 -29.06 16.64
N GLU A 133 9.91 -27.98 17.43
CA GLU A 133 11.14 -27.47 18.03
C GLU A 133 10.76 -26.28 18.93
N ILE A 134 10.10 -26.58 20.05
CA ILE A 134 10.65 -26.07 21.30
C ILE A 134 12.06 -26.62 21.31
N ASP A 135 13.07 -25.77 21.15
CA ASP A 135 14.36 -25.95 21.82
C ASP A 135 15.47 -25.04 21.27
N SER A 136 16.24 -24.54 22.23
CA SER A 136 17.69 -24.57 22.20
C SER A 136 18.45 -23.67 21.22
N GLU A 137 19.36 -22.92 21.83
CA GLU A 137 20.46 -22.13 21.26
C GLU A 137 21.48 -22.93 20.42
N ASN A 138 21.10 -24.04 19.78
CA ASN A 138 22.00 -24.89 19.01
C ASN A 138 21.53 -25.02 17.56
N ALA A 139 21.42 -23.90 16.84
CA ALA A 139 21.44 -23.95 15.38
C ALA A 139 22.89 -24.09 14.94
N VAL A 140 23.25 -25.30 14.50
CA VAL A 140 24.49 -25.58 13.76
C VAL A 140 24.61 -24.54 12.64
N GLU A 141 25.60 -23.65 12.75
CA GLU A 141 26.07 -22.80 11.66
C GLU A 141 26.56 -23.72 10.52
N ASN A 142 25.64 -24.17 9.67
CA ASN A 142 26.00 -24.64 8.34
C ASN A 142 26.25 -23.40 7.47
N THR A 143 27.30 -22.63 7.80
CA THR A 143 27.94 -21.75 6.84
C THR A 143 28.38 -22.60 5.66
N PRO A 144 27.84 -22.42 4.44
CA PRO A 144 28.38 -23.09 3.28
C PRO A 144 29.82 -22.59 3.11
N VAL A 145 30.76 -23.54 3.11
CA VAL A 145 32.18 -23.33 2.82
C VAL A 145 32.32 -22.35 1.66
N ARG A 146 33.11 -21.29 1.87
CA ARG A 146 33.39 -20.21 0.92
C ARG A 146 33.77 -20.77 -0.45
N VAL A 147 32.80 -20.85 -1.37
CA VAL A 147 33.02 -21.14 -2.80
C VAL A 147 34.02 -20.16 -3.42
N ILE A 148 34.19 -18.99 -2.80
CA ILE A 148 35.12 -17.92 -3.19
C ILE A 148 36.60 -18.33 -2.97
N GLU A 149 36.91 -19.16 -1.96
CA GLU A 149 38.29 -19.57 -1.68
C GLU A 149 38.80 -20.62 -2.67
N ALA A 150 37.92 -21.51 -3.14
CA ALA A 150 38.25 -22.49 -4.17
C ALA A 150 38.39 -21.86 -5.58
N ALA A 151 37.66 -20.78 -5.85
CA ALA A 151 37.70 -20.08 -7.15
C ALA A 151 38.98 -19.25 -7.37
N LYS A 152 39.69 -18.86 -6.30
CA LYS A 152 40.95 -18.10 -6.42
C LYS A 152 42.16 -18.94 -6.84
N GLN A 153 42.08 -20.27 -6.77
CA GLN A 153 43.24 -21.15 -7.01
C GLN A 153 43.30 -21.77 -8.41
N VAL A 154 42.34 -21.54 -9.30
CA VAL A 154 42.31 -22.18 -10.63
C VAL A 154 42.42 -21.13 -11.74
N SER A 155 43.49 -21.23 -12.53
CA SER A 155 43.70 -20.41 -13.73
C SER A 155 42.62 -20.74 -14.77
N LEU A 156 41.97 -19.72 -15.33
CA LEU A 156 40.79 -19.80 -16.22
C LEU A 156 40.99 -20.64 -17.50
N LEU A 157 42.23 -20.99 -17.86
CA LEU A 157 42.57 -21.66 -19.12
C LEU A 157 42.74 -23.19 -19.00
N GLU A 158 42.70 -23.75 -17.80
CA GLU A 158 42.87 -25.19 -17.53
C GLU A 158 41.70 -25.79 -16.74
N GLU A 159 40.47 -25.35 -17.01
CA GLU A 159 39.29 -25.86 -16.30
C GLU A 159 38.87 -27.23 -16.83
N ASN A 160 39.31 -28.29 -16.15
CA ASN A 160 38.87 -29.66 -16.42
C ASN A 160 37.54 -29.91 -15.69
N ILE A 161 36.42 -29.89 -16.43
CA ILE A 161 35.05 -29.98 -15.89
C ILE A 161 34.79 -31.40 -15.34
N LYS A 162 35.21 -31.65 -14.09
CA LYS A 162 34.73 -32.78 -13.29
C LYS A 162 33.50 -32.34 -12.49
N PRO A 163 32.44 -33.17 -12.38
CA PRO A 163 31.27 -32.83 -11.56
C PRO A 163 31.72 -32.61 -10.11
N LYS A 164 31.56 -31.38 -9.61
CA LYS A 164 31.96 -30.98 -8.26
C LYS A 164 31.15 -31.80 -7.25
N LYS A 165 31.83 -32.60 -6.40
CA LYS A 165 31.21 -33.35 -5.32
C LYS A 165 30.71 -32.38 -4.23
N GLY A 166 29.46 -32.54 -3.80
CA GLY A 166 28.89 -31.78 -2.66
C GLY A 166 28.35 -30.38 -3.00
N LEU A 167 27.83 -30.16 -4.21
CA LEU A 167 27.08 -28.94 -4.51
C LEU A 167 25.78 -28.91 -3.69
N PRO A 168 25.42 -27.76 -3.08
CA PRO A 168 24.12 -27.62 -2.44
C PRO A 168 23.00 -27.81 -3.46
N HIS A 169 21.85 -28.29 -2.99
CA HIS A 169 20.68 -28.45 -3.85
C HIS A 169 20.27 -27.11 -4.45
N LEU A 170 19.92 -27.11 -5.75
CA LEU A 170 19.48 -25.91 -6.45
C LEU A 170 18.21 -25.31 -5.83
N LEU A 171 17.33 -26.17 -5.33
CA LEU A 171 16.08 -25.82 -4.67
C LEU A 171 16.15 -26.34 -3.23
N VAL A 172 15.74 -25.50 -2.30
CA VAL A 172 15.59 -25.84 -0.88
C VAL A 172 14.13 -25.67 -0.53
N HIS A 173 13.56 -26.63 0.20
CA HIS A 173 12.15 -26.54 0.55
C HIS A 173 11.94 -25.43 1.60
N LEU A 174 10.86 -24.66 1.48
CA LEU A 174 10.61 -23.49 2.33
C LEU A 174 10.53 -23.83 3.83
N ARG A 175 10.14 -25.06 4.17
CA ARG A 175 10.07 -25.56 5.55
C ARG A 175 11.44 -25.86 6.18
N GLU A 176 12.47 -26.06 5.37
CA GLU A 176 13.82 -26.41 5.85
C GLU A 176 14.62 -25.16 6.21
N ARG A 177 14.26 -23.99 5.65
CA ARG A 177 14.93 -22.72 5.89
C ARG A 177 14.18 -21.89 6.92
N LYS A 178 14.77 -21.68 8.10
CA LYS A 178 14.20 -20.76 9.12
C LYS A 178 14.14 -19.32 8.56
N PRO A 179 12.98 -18.65 8.60
CA PRO A 179 12.83 -17.27 8.12
C PRO A 179 13.52 -16.27 9.03
N GLU A 180 13.98 -15.15 8.46
CA GLU A 180 14.40 -13.98 9.24
C GLU A 180 13.18 -13.33 9.92
N LYS A 181 13.35 -12.82 11.15
CA LYS A 181 12.31 -12.07 11.84
C LYS A 181 12.14 -10.69 11.20
N LEU A 182 10.94 -10.43 10.66
CA LEU A 182 10.61 -9.19 9.96
C LEU A 182 9.38 -8.53 10.59
N HIS A 183 9.37 -7.20 10.60
CA HIS A 183 8.27 -6.38 11.11
C HIS A 183 7.30 -5.95 10.02
N TYR A 184 7.77 -5.84 8.77
CA TYR A 184 6.94 -5.43 7.64
C TYR A 184 7.39 -6.03 6.31
N ILE A 185 6.46 -6.07 5.36
CA ILE A 185 6.74 -6.31 3.94
C ILE A 185 6.26 -5.10 3.16
N GLY A 186 7.04 -4.62 2.21
CA GLY A 186 6.63 -3.54 1.33
C GLY A 186 6.95 -3.78 -0.13
N VAL A 187 6.36 -2.96 -0.99
CA VAL A 187 6.51 -3.03 -2.43
C VAL A 187 6.65 -1.61 -2.97
N SER A 188 7.48 -1.44 -4.01
CA SER A 188 7.50 -0.22 -4.83
C SER A 188 7.16 -0.55 -6.28
N PHE A 189 6.19 0.16 -6.85
CA PHE A 189 5.70 -0.09 -8.21
C PHE A 189 5.15 1.18 -8.87
N GLY A 190 4.96 1.15 -10.20
CA GLY A 190 4.24 2.20 -10.93
C GLY A 190 2.74 2.12 -10.68
N LEU A 191 2.13 3.23 -10.28
CA LEU A 191 0.76 3.26 -9.78
C LEU A 191 -0.25 3.06 -10.92
N THR A 192 -0.83 1.87 -10.97
CA THR A 192 -1.98 1.53 -11.82
C THR A 192 -3.14 1.00 -10.98
N LEU A 193 -4.36 1.10 -11.49
CA LEU A 193 -5.55 0.60 -10.80
C LEU A 193 -5.49 -0.91 -10.51
N GLU A 194 -5.01 -1.69 -11.47
CA GLU A 194 -4.92 -3.15 -11.35
C GLU A 194 -3.91 -3.56 -10.28
N LEU A 195 -2.69 -3.00 -10.32
CA LEU A 195 -1.65 -3.32 -9.34
C LEU A 195 -2.02 -2.81 -7.95
N PHE A 196 -2.59 -1.62 -7.84
CA PHE A 196 -3.01 -1.08 -6.55
C PHE A 196 -4.08 -1.97 -5.91
N ARG A 197 -5.11 -2.39 -6.66
CA ARG A 197 -6.14 -3.33 -6.18
C ARG A 197 -5.56 -4.69 -5.81
N PHE A 198 -4.59 -5.18 -6.57
CA PHE A 198 -3.88 -6.42 -6.24
C PHE A 198 -3.23 -6.32 -4.86
N TRP A 199 -2.42 -5.29 -4.59
CA TRP A 199 -1.77 -5.12 -3.29
C TRP A 199 -2.76 -4.84 -2.17
N ARG A 200 -3.81 -4.04 -2.44
CA ARG A 200 -4.85 -3.75 -1.46
C ARG A 200 -5.57 -5.00 -1.00
N LYS A 201 -5.89 -5.93 -1.91
CA LYS A 201 -6.50 -7.24 -1.58
C LYS A 201 -5.66 -8.04 -0.58
N HIS A 202 -4.34 -7.86 -0.58
CA HIS A 202 -3.40 -8.52 0.33
C HIS A 202 -3.13 -7.73 1.62
N LYS A 203 -3.96 -6.73 1.93
CA LYS A 203 -3.85 -5.83 3.09
C LYS A 203 -2.61 -4.93 3.11
N PHE A 204 -2.09 -4.59 1.93
CA PHE A 204 -1.08 -3.54 1.83
C PHE A 204 -1.74 -2.16 1.86
N VAL A 205 -1.10 -1.23 2.57
CA VAL A 205 -1.51 0.16 2.70
C VAL A 205 -0.48 1.08 2.06
N PRO A 206 -0.89 2.09 1.27
CA PRO A 206 0.03 3.10 0.76
C PRO A 206 0.54 4.01 1.86
N PHE A 207 1.82 4.37 1.77
CA PHE A 207 2.41 5.44 2.60
C PHE A 207 3.05 6.55 1.76
N PHE A 208 3.28 6.29 0.47
CA PHE A 208 3.92 7.25 -0.43
C PHE A 208 3.44 7.09 -1.87
N ILE A 209 3.14 8.22 -2.51
CA ILE A 209 2.91 8.35 -3.95
C ILE A 209 3.75 9.52 -4.45
N GLY A 210 4.61 9.27 -5.43
CA GLY A 210 5.49 10.27 -6.01
C GLY A 210 4.71 11.37 -6.71
N HIS A 211 5.09 12.63 -6.51
CA HIS A 211 4.38 13.78 -7.09
C HIS A 211 4.51 13.87 -8.61
N SER A 212 5.67 13.49 -9.14
CA SER A 212 5.93 13.52 -10.58
C SER A 212 5.80 12.11 -11.16
N PRO A 213 5.08 11.94 -12.26
CA PRO A 213 5.08 10.68 -12.98
C PRO A 213 6.47 10.40 -13.55
N SER A 214 6.82 9.11 -13.65
CA SER A 214 8.03 8.69 -14.33
C SER A 214 8.00 9.11 -15.80
N THR A 215 9.10 9.65 -16.31
CA THR A 215 9.21 10.01 -17.73
C THR A 215 9.13 8.81 -18.67
N VAL A 216 9.38 7.60 -18.15
CA VAL A 216 9.41 6.37 -18.94
C VAL A 216 8.02 5.74 -19.03
N THR A 217 7.29 5.65 -17.91
CA THR A 217 5.99 4.95 -17.86
C THR A 217 4.80 5.90 -17.84
N GLY A 218 5.00 7.18 -17.53
CA GLY A 218 3.90 8.13 -17.27
C GLY A 218 3.17 7.87 -15.95
N GLU A 219 3.60 6.87 -15.17
CA GLU A 219 2.95 6.48 -13.91
C GLU A 219 3.67 7.10 -12.71
N HIS A 220 2.90 7.43 -11.68
CA HIS A 220 3.45 7.84 -10.39
C HIS A 220 4.06 6.63 -9.67
N SER A 221 5.23 6.79 -9.04
CA SER A 221 5.77 5.72 -8.17
C SER A 221 4.93 5.62 -6.91
N CYS A 222 4.51 4.42 -6.55
CA CYS A 222 3.78 4.13 -5.31
C CYS A 222 4.59 3.18 -4.44
N MET A 223 4.58 3.43 -3.13
CA MET A 223 5.12 2.50 -2.14
C MET A 223 4.03 2.13 -1.13
N VAL A 224 3.88 0.82 -0.94
CA VAL A 224 2.89 0.23 -0.04
C VAL A 224 3.57 -0.67 0.97
N LEU A 225 3.00 -0.78 2.16
CA LEU A 225 3.50 -1.56 3.28
C LEU A 225 2.41 -2.44 3.86
N LYS A 226 2.82 -3.57 4.41
CA LYS A 226 1.98 -4.46 5.21
C LYS A 226 2.76 -4.78 6.48
N PRO A 227 2.17 -4.55 7.67
CA PRO A 227 2.79 -4.98 8.91
C PRO A 227 2.74 -6.51 8.98
N LEU A 228 3.77 -7.12 9.53
CA LEU A 228 3.79 -8.54 9.84
C LEU A 228 3.54 -8.73 11.33
N ASN A 229 2.93 -9.85 11.68
CA ASN A 229 2.80 -10.25 13.07
C ASN A 229 4.17 -10.64 13.60
N ASN A 230 4.69 -9.88 14.56
CA ASN A 230 5.93 -10.17 15.27
C ASN A 230 5.69 -9.93 16.77
N ASP A 231 6.24 -10.81 17.61
CA ASP A 231 6.12 -10.74 19.08
C ASP A 231 6.78 -9.48 19.67
N ASP A 232 7.67 -8.83 18.91
CA ASP A 232 8.43 -7.65 19.35
C ASP A 232 7.58 -6.36 19.45
N ILE A 233 6.42 -6.30 18.78
CA ILE A 233 5.53 -5.13 18.80
C ILE A 233 4.22 -5.54 19.46
N GLU A 234 3.96 -5.02 20.67
CA GLU A 234 2.67 -5.18 21.35
C GLU A 234 1.56 -4.51 20.53
N ASP A 235 0.83 -5.31 19.76
CA ASP A 235 -0.32 -4.83 19.01
C ASP A 235 -1.45 -4.56 20.02
N LYS A 236 -1.65 -3.28 20.34
CA LYS A 236 -2.87 -2.83 21.00
C LYS A 236 -3.98 -3.03 19.99
N GLY A 237 -4.58 -4.22 19.96
CA GLY A 237 -5.46 -4.75 18.90
C GLY A 237 -6.76 -3.98 18.58
N SER A 238 -6.71 -2.65 18.54
CA SER A 238 -7.77 -1.76 18.09
C SER A 238 -7.69 -1.44 16.60
N ASP A 239 -6.49 -1.48 15.99
CA ASP A 239 -6.29 -1.04 14.61
C ASP A 239 -5.94 -2.21 13.66
N GLU A 240 -6.69 -2.35 12.56
CA GLU A 240 -6.47 -3.40 11.54
C GLU A 240 -5.05 -3.42 10.96
N PHE A 241 -4.34 -2.30 11.05
CA PHE A 241 -2.98 -2.10 10.50
C PHE A 241 -1.90 -1.96 11.58
N GLY A 242 -2.21 -2.29 12.84
CA GLY A 242 -1.28 -2.21 13.97
C GLY A 242 -0.53 -0.88 14.04
N PHE A 243 0.80 -0.94 14.15
CA PHE A 243 1.65 0.25 14.26
C PHE A 243 1.59 1.20 13.04
N LEU A 244 1.11 0.74 11.88
CA LEU A 244 0.97 1.56 10.67
C LEU A 244 -0.31 2.41 10.65
N GLY A 245 -1.27 2.16 11.54
CA GLY A 245 -2.56 2.85 11.59
C GLY A 245 -2.45 4.38 11.56
N PRO A 246 -1.70 5.02 12.50
CA PRO A 246 -1.54 6.48 12.53
C PRO A 246 -0.88 7.05 11.26
N PHE A 247 0.11 6.35 10.71
CA PHE A 247 0.81 6.77 9.50
C PHE A 247 -0.08 6.69 8.26
N TYR A 248 -0.93 5.66 8.19
CA TYR A 248 -1.90 5.51 7.11
C TYR A 248 -2.98 6.60 7.17
N GLN A 249 -3.45 6.96 8.38
CA GLN A 249 -4.39 8.08 8.56
C GLN A 249 -3.79 9.42 8.09
N ASP A 250 -2.54 9.71 8.49
CA ASP A 250 -1.84 10.89 8.04
C ASP A 250 -1.64 10.91 6.51
N PHE A 251 -1.27 9.77 5.91
CA PHE A 251 -1.20 9.62 4.46
C PHE A 251 -2.54 9.93 3.77
N ARG A 252 -3.66 9.39 4.26
CA ARG A 252 -5.00 9.66 3.69
C ARG A 252 -5.33 11.15 3.73
N LEU A 253 -5.03 11.82 4.84
CA LEU A 253 -5.24 13.26 4.98
C LEU A 253 -4.39 14.06 3.98
N ARG A 254 -3.09 13.77 3.89
CA ARG A 254 -2.20 14.43 2.91
C ARG A 254 -2.64 14.17 1.48
N PHE A 255 -2.95 12.93 1.14
CA PHE A 255 -3.40 12.54 -0.19
C PHE A 255 -4.69 13.26 -0.58
N SER A 256 -5.67 13.34 0.32
CA SER A 256 -6.94 14.06 0.06
C SER A 256 -6.72 15.54 -0.31
N ARG A 257 -5.72 16.19 0.28
CA ARG A 257 -5.37 17.60 -0.02
C ARG A 257 -4.64 17.73 -1.36
N LEU A 258 -3.78 16.77 -1.68
CA LEU A 258 -2.99 16.74 -2.91
C LEU A 258 -3.80 16.38 -4.17
N LEU A 259 -4.99 15.77 -4.01
CA LEU A 259 -5.90 15.47 -5.13
C LEU A 259 -6.32 16.71 -5.93
N SER A 260 -6.40 17.87 -5.28
CA SER A 260 -6.83 19.12 -5.91
C SER A 260 -5.76 19.75 -6.81
N GLN A 261 -4.50 19.37 -6.59
CA GLN A 261 -3.34 19.98 -7.23
C GLN A 261 -2.58 18.91 -8.03
N THR A 262 -1.64 18.23 -7.38
CA THR A 262 -0.71 17.27 -7.98
C THR A 262 -1.40 16.12 -8.69
N PHE A 263 -2.49 15.59 -8.10
CA PHE A 263 -3.18 14.41 -8.61
C PHE A 263 -4.53 14.75 -9.26
N ARG A 264 -4.70 15.98 -9.73
CA ARG A 264 -5.94 16.45 -10.37
C ARG A 264 -6.33 15.63 -11.60
N SER A 265 -5.35 15.16 -12.37
CA SER A 265 -5.56 14.34 -13.57
C SER A 265 -5.61 12.83 -13.31
N MET A 266 -5.52 12.39 -12.04
CA MET A 266 -5.59 10.97 -11.70
C MET A 266 -7.00 10.43 -11.97
N GLU A 267 -7.10 9.20 -12.48
CA GLU A 267 -8.40 8.53 -12.66
C GLU A 267 -9.15 8.45 -11.32
N TYR A 268 -10.41 8.89 -11.31
CA TYR A 268 -11.20 8.93 -10.07
C TYR A 268 -11.38 7.53 -9.46
N LYS A 269 -11.46 6.47 -10.28
CA LYS A 269 -11.55 5.07 -9.81
C LYS A 269 -10.32 4.66 -9.01
N LEU A 270 -9.14 5.13 -9.41
CA LEU A 270 -7.88 4.93 -8.69
C LEU A 270 -7.86 5.75 -7.40
N ALA A 271 -8.21 7.03 -7.45
CA ALA A 271 -8.28 7.88 -6.26
C ALA A 271 -9.26 7.34 -5.20
N MET A 272 -10.44 6.87 -5.63
CA MET A 272 -11.42 6.20 -4.77
C MET A 272 -10.86 4.91 -4.16
N SER A 273 -10.12 4.12 -4.95
CA SER A 273 -9.49 2.89 -4.44
C SER A 273 -8.43 3.18 -3.38
N ILE A 274 -7.70 4.31 -3.49
CA ILE A 274 -6.66 4.71 -2.55
C ILE A 274 -7.26 5.26 -1.24
N LEU A 275 -8.29 6.09 -1.33
CA LEU A 275 -8.91 6.72 -0.15
C LEU A 275 -9.81 5.78 0.64
N GLU A 276 -10.42 4.79 -0.03
CA GLU A 276 -11.39 3.84 0.53
C GLU A 276 -12.37 4.52 1.51
N PRO A 277 -13.25 5.41 1.02
CA PRO A 277 -14.18 6.11 1.89
C PRO A 277 -15.14 5.13 2.55
N LYS A 278 -15.47 5.39 3.80
CA LYS A 278 -16.50 4.65 4.52
C LYS A 278 -17.87 4.94 3.88
N MET A 279 -18.39 3.98 3.12
CA MET A 279 -19.65 4.14 2.38
C MET A 279 -20.89 3.94 3.27
N LYS A 280 -20.76 3.13 4.32
CA LYS A 280 -21.83 2.84 5.28
C LYS A 280 -21.41 3.31 6.65
N PHE A 281 -22.11 4.31 7.16
CA PHE A 281 -22.07 4.64 8.57
C PHE A 281 -23.18 3.85 9.25
N MET A 282 -22.85 3.10 10.31
CA MET A 282 -23.89 2.58 11.19
C MET A 282 -24.62 3.80 11.76
N GLU A 283 -25.96 3.75 11.78
CA GLU A 283 -26.70 4.78 12.50
C GLU A 283 -26.18 4.79 13.94
N PRO A 284 -25.92 5.97 14.52
CA PRO A 284 -25.36 6.04 15.85
C PRO A 284 -26.32 5.32 16.81
N ASP A 285 -25.86 4.21 17.38
CA ASP A 285 -26.46 3.69 18.61
C ASP A 285 -26.51 4.86 19.57
N SER A 286 -27.68 5.07 20.18
CA SER A 286 -28.07 6.20 21.04
C SER A 286 -26.98 6.63 22.04
N GLY A 287 -26.00 7.38 21.56
CA GLY A 287 -24.80 7.78 22.26
C GLY A 287 -24.41 9.17 21.78
N THR A 288 -24.59 10.13 22.68
CA THR A 288 -24.39 11.58 22.51
C THR A 288 -22.99 11.99 22.04
N SER A 289 -21.98 11.12 22.15
CA SER A 289 -20.57 11.47 21.89
C SER A 289 -20.22 11.67 20.41
N THR A 290 -20.84 10.94 19.48
CA THR A 290 -20.51 11.05 18.04
C THR A 290 -21.15 12.27 17.40
N LEU A 291 -22.35 12.64 17.84
CA LEU A 291 -23.09 13.79 17.35
C LEU A 291 -22.45 15.11 17.79
N ASP A 292 -21.97 15.20 19.05
CA ASP A 292 -21.30 16.40 19.57
C ASP A 292 -19.96 16.66 18.86
N GLY A 293 -19.17 15.61 18.59
CA GLY A 293 -17.93 15.74 17.82
C GLY A 293 -18.16 16.19 16.38
N PHE A 294 -19.27 15.72 15.77
CA PHE A 294 -19.70 16.14 14.44
C PHE A 294 -20.11 17.61 14.39
N VAL A 295 -20.99 18.04 15.31
CA VAL A 295 -21.48 19.43 15.38
C VAL A 295 -20.32 20.39 15.64
N THR A 296 -19.37 20.01 16.49
CA THR A 296 -18.15 20.79 16.74
C THR A 296 -17.31 20.93 15.46
N SER A 297 -17.06 19.81 14.77
CA SER A 297 -16.30 19.80 13.50
C SER A 297 -16.95 20.64 12.40
N ILE A 298 -18.27 20.68 12.33
CA ILE A 298 -18.99 21.54 11.38
C ILE A 298 -18.86 23.01 11.74
N LYS A 299 -19.05 23.36 13.02
CA LYS A 299 -18.98 24.76 13.49
C LYS A 299 -17.59 25.37 13.34
N GLU A 300 -16.54 24.54 13.39
CA GLU A 300 -15.17 24.98 13.10
C GLU A 300 -14.92 25.33 11.63
N VAL A 301 -15.67 24.71 10.70
CA VAL A 301 -15.40 24.79 9.25
C VAL A 301 -16.41 25.66 8.49
N LEU A 302 -17.66 25.70 8.93
CA LEU A 302 -18.76 26.40 8.27
C LEU A 302 -19.30 27.54 9.13
N SER A 303 -19.54 28.69 8.49
CA SER A 303 -20.19 29.82 9.15
C SER A 303 -21.71 29.62 9.28
N PRO A 304 -22.39 30.35 10.18
CA PRO A 304 -23.85 30.35 10.25
C PRO A 304 -24.52 30.76 8.94
N TYR A 305 -23.89 31.62 8.14
CA TYR A 305 -24.40 32.03 6.82
C TYR A 305 -24.27 30.92 5.78
N ASP A 306 -23.20 30.12 5.85
CA ASP A 306 -23.03 28.95 4.98
C ASP A 306 -24.12 27.92 5.23
N LEU A 307 -24.50 27.71 6.50
CA LEU A 307 -25.63 26.84 6.86
C LEU A 307 -26.96 27.35 6.29
N LYS A 308 -27.22 28.66 6.31
CA LYS A 308 -28.41 29.26 5.67
C LYS A 308 -28.43 29.07 4.15
N ARG A 309 -27.27 29.24 3.50
CA ARG A 309 -27.12 29.01 2.05
C ARG A 309 -27.37 27.54 1.69
N LEU A 310 -26.86 26.61 2.51
CA LEU A 310 -27.13 25.18 2.35
C LEU A 310 -28.62 24.86 2.52
N ASP A 311 -29.30 25.42 3.53
CA ASP A 311 -30.74 25.23 3.76
C ASP A 311 -31.59 25.76 2.59
N ALA A 312 -31.21 26.91 2.03
CA ALA A 312 -31.85 27.47 0.83
C ALA A 312 -31.68 26.56 -0.39
N TYR A 313 -30.48 25.98 -0.59
CA TYR A 313 -30.24 25.05 -1.68
C TYR A 313 -31.01 23.73 -1.50
N THR A 314 -31.04 23.14 -0.30
CA THR A 314 -31.81 21.92 -0.03
C THR A 314 -33.32 22.12 -0.19
N SER A 315 -33.80 23.32 0.13
CA SER A 315 -35.20 23.73 -0.06
C SER A 315 -35.52 24.07 -1.52
N ASN A 316 -34.58 23.88 -2.46
CA ASN A 316 -34.72 24.20 -3.88
C ASN A 316 -35.01 25.69 -4.15
N LEU A 317 -34.54 26.59 -3.28
CA LEU A 317 -34.69 28.05 -3.37
C LEU A 317 -33.43 28.74 -3.94
N ALA A 318 -32.33 28.01 -4.09
CA ALA A 318 -31.05 28.52 -4.54
C ALA A 318 -30.40 27.57 -5.56
N ASP A 319 -29.65 28.13 -6.49
CA ASP A 319 -28.90 27.37 -7.49
C ASP A 319 -27.59 26.78 -6.94
N TYR A 320 -27.07 25.75 -7.60
CA TYR A 320 -25.83 25.07 -7.23
C TYR A 320 -24.61 26.02 -7.11
N HIS A 321 -24.55 27.05 -7.95
CA HIS A 321 -23.47 28.04 -7.91
C HIS A 321 -23.37 28.77 -6.56
N MET A 322 -24.48 28.86 -5.80
CA MET A 322 -24.49 29.48 -4.48
C MET A 322 -23.86 28.63 -3.38
N ILE A 323 -23.51 27.37 -3.64
CA ILE A 323 -22.88 26.49 -2.65
C ILE A 323 -21.57 25.88 -3.14
N LEU A 324 -21.09 26.26 -4.33
CA LEU A 324 -19.92 25.68 -4.98
C LEU A 324 -18.65 25.79 -4.11
N ASP A 325 -18.47 26.93 -3.42
CA ASP A 325 -17.40 27.19 -2.47
C ASP A 325 -17.44 26.31 -1.20
N LEU A 326 -18.61 25.74 -0.89
CA LEU A 326 -18.82 24.86 0.25
C LEU A 326 -18.57 23.38 -0.09
N VAL A 327 -18.63 23.01 -1.37
CA VAL A 327 -18.46 21.62 -1.84
C VAL A 327 -17.11 21.03 -1.39
N PRO A 328 -15.95 21.69 -1.58
CA PRO A 328 -14.66 21.11 -1.17
C PRO A 328 -14.57 20.91 0.35
N LYS A 329 -15.08 21.87 1.14
CA LYS A 329 -15.10 21.79 2.61
C LYS A 329 -15.89 20.58 3.11
N LEU A 330 -17.12 20.42 2.60
CA LEU A 330 -17.98 19.29 2.95
C LEU A 330 -17.40 17.95 2.47
N THR A 331 -16.77 17.95 1.31
CA THR A 331 -16.11 16.77 0.76
C THR A 331 -14.94 16.33 1.63
N HIS A 332 -14.09 17.25 2.06
CA HIS A 332 -13.01 16.93 3.01
C HIS A 332 -13.55 16.32 4.31
N LEU A 333 -14.64 16.86 4.86
CA LEU A 333 -15.26 16.29 6.07
C LEU A 333 -15.80 14.87 5.85
N TYR A 334 -16.36 14.59 4.68
CA TYR A 334 -16.80 13.24 4.30
C TYR A 334 -15.64 12.24 4.23
N PHE A 335 -14.59 12.57 3.47
CA PHE A 335 -13.43 11.67 3.30
C PHE A 335 -12.57 11.54 4.57
N CYS A 336 -12.68 12.48 5.52
CA CYS A 336 -12.11 12.35 6.86
C CYS A 336 -12.98 11.54 7.84
N GLU A 337 -14.08 10.95 7.37
CA GLU A 337 -15.05 10.17 8.18
C GLU A 337 -15.69 10.97 9.33
N LYS A 338 -15.61 12.31 9.28
CA LYS A 338 -16.22 13.20 10.26
C LYS A 338 -17.70 13.42 9.99
N LEU A 339 -18.14 13.20 8.75
CA LEU A 339 -19.53 13.34 8.33
C LEU A 339 -20.20 11.95 8.25
N PRO A 340 -21.15 11.62 9.14
CA PRO A 340 -21.79 10.31 9.17
C PRO A 340 -22.93 10.20 8.15
N VAL A 341 -22.61 10.34 6.86
CA VAL A 341 -23.59 10.23 5.77
C VAL A 341 -23.25 9.02 4.91
N SER A 342 -24.21 8.13 4.70
CA SER A 342 -24.03 6.98 3.82
C SER A 342 -24.28 7.38 2.36
N LEU A 343 -23.27 7.24 1.50
CA LEU A 343 -23.34 7.55 0.07
C LEU A 343 -23.10 6.29 -0.77
N SER A 344 -23.73 6.22 -1.94
CA SER A 344 -23.42 5.18 -2.92
C SER A 344 -22.02 5.39 -3.51
N ALA A 345 -21.40 4.33 -4.05
CA ALA A 345 -20.08 4.42 -4.67
C ALA A 345 -20.04 5.44 -5.82
N ALA A 346 -21.12 5.56 -6.60
CA ALA A 346 -21.26 6.54 -7.67
C ALA A 346 -21.33 7.97 -7.11
N GLN A 347 -22.14 8.19 -6.07
CA GLN A 347 -22.26 9.51 -5.41
C GLN A 347 -20.94 9.97 -4.78
N ALA A 348 -20.23 9.07 -4.09
CA ALA A 348 -18.92 9.35 -3.52
C ALA A 348 -17.86 9.65 -4.59
N SER A 349 -17.93 8.98 -5.75
CA SER A 349 -17.06 9.25 -6.90
C SER A 349 -17.29 10.64 -7.49
N ILE A 350 -18.56 11.06 -7.60
CA ILE A 350 -18.92 12.41 -8.04
C ILE A 350 -18.39 13.45 -7.06
N LEU A 351 -18.61 13.22 -5.76
CA LEU A 351 -18.14 14.10 -4.70
C LEU A 351 -16.60 14.25 -4.72
N LEU A 352 -15.87 13.14 -4.96
CA LEU A 352 -14.41 13.18 -5.10
C LEU A 352 -13.97 14.04 -6.29
N CYS A 353 -14.59 13.87 -7.46
CA CYS A 353 -14.21 14.61 -8.66
C CYS A 353 -14.42 16.12 -8.49
N ILE A 354 -15.59 16.51 -7.99
CA ILE A 354 -15.95 17.92 -7.83
C ILE A 354 -15.21 18.55 -6.64
N GLY A 355 -15.26 17.89 -5.48
CA GLY A 355 -14.80 18.47 -4.22
C GLY A 355 -13.33 18.27 -3.91
N LEU A 356 -12.71 17.15 -4.31
CA LEU A 356 -11.28 16.90 -4.07
C LEU A 356 -10.41 17.16 -5.30
N GLN A 357 -10.88 16.83 -6.51
CA GLN A 357 -10.08 17.03 -7.74
C GLN A 357 -10.38 18.37 -8.45
N ASN A 358 -11.36 19.14 -7.99
CA ASN A 358 -11.80 20.39 -8.63
C ASN A 358 -12.04 20.20 -10.14
N GLN A 359 -12.70 19.10 -10.50
CA GLN A 359 -13.12 18.80 -11.87
C GLN A 359 -14.58 19.19 -12.08
N ASP A 360 -14.91 19.55 -13.31
CA ASP A 360 -16.29 19.86 -13.68
C ASP A 360 -17.13 18.59 -13.84
N VAL A 361 -18.44 18.72 -13.69
CA VAL A 361 -19.41 17.61 -13.86
C VAL A 361 -19.25 16.92 -15.22
N SER A 362 -18.90 17.69 -16.26
CA SER A 362 -18.66 17.19 -17.61
C SER A 362 -17.51 16.17 -17.71
N TYR A 363 -16.57 16.17 -16.76
CA TYR A 363 -15.47 15.20 -16.72
C TYR A 363 -15.99 13.78 -16.45
N ILE A 364 -17.00 13.66 -15.58
CA ILE A 364 -17.59 12.38 -15.18
C ILE A 364 -18.46 11.79 -16.30
N GLU A 365 -19.20 12.67 -16.99
CA GLU A 365 -20.06 12.27 -18.12
C GLU A 365 -19.26 11.66 -19.28
N ARG A 366 -18.00 12.10 -19.47
CA ARG A 366 -17.11 11.55 -20.50
C ARG A 366 -16.59 10.15 -20.17
N ASP A 367 -16.42 9.83 -18.88
CA ASP A 367 -15.75 8.59 -18.44
C ASP A 367 -16.73 7.45 -18.06
N GLY A 368 -18.01 7.60 -18.43
CA GLY A 368 -18.99 6.51 -18.46
C GLY A 368 -19.71 6.22 -17.13
N ALA A 369 -19.65 7.12 -16.14
CA ALA A 369 -20.55 7.05 -15.00
C ALA A 369 -21.90 7.69 -15.38
N GLY A 370 -22.82 6.82 -15.79
CA GLY A 370 -24.17 7.19 -16.22
C GLY A 370 -24.97 7.97 -15.17
N GLU A 371 -25.83 8.82 -15.71
CA GLU A 371 -26.76 9.76 -15.08
C GLU A 371 -26.08 10.72 -14.11
N ALA A 372 -26.05 12.00 -14.50
CA ALA A 372 -25.93 13.16 -13.62
C ALA A 372 -26.99 13.02 -12.51
N THR A 373 -26.68 12.19 -11.52
CA THR A 373 -27.53 12.00 -10.35
C THR A 373 -27.43 13.33 -9.67
N ASN A 374 -28.49 14.13 -9.80
CA ASN A 374 -28.49 15.54 -9.43
C ASN A 374 -27.67 15.70 -8.16
N ILE A 375 -26.67 16.57 -8.20
CA ILE A 375 -25.88 16.95 -7.02
C ILE A 375 -26.84 17.28 -5.85
N VAL A 376 -28.04 17.78 -6.16
CA VAL A 376 -29.21 17.88 -5.28
C VAL A 376 -29.54 16.61 -4.49
N THR A 377 -29.54 15.40 -5.07
CA THR A 377 -29.79 14.13 -4.36
C THR A 377 -28.65 13.78 -3.40
N ILE A 378 -27.40 14.09 -3.79
CA ILE A 378 -26.25 14.01 -2.89
C ILE A 378 -26.51 14.94 -1.71
N TYR A 379 -26.81 16.22 -1.93
CA TYR A 379 -27.14 17.19 -0.88
C TYR A 379 -28.42 16.91 -0.08
N LYS A 380 -29.43 16.24 -0.65
CA LYS A 380 -30.61 15.76 0.07
C LYS A 380 -30.27 14.62 1.03
N SER A 381 -29.21 13.83 0.77
CA SER A 381 -28.67 12.94 1.80
C SER A 381 -28.02 13.70 2.97
N TYR A 382 -27.60 14.96 2.74
CA TYR A 382 -27.19 15.91 3.78
C TYR A 382 -28.39 16.60 4.43
N GLU A 383 -29.65 16.30 4.10
CA GLU A 383 -30.85 16.88 4.76
C GLU A 383 -30.94 16.49 6.25
N LYS A 384 -30.19 15.46 6.67
CA LYS A 384 -29.93 15.18 8.10
C LYS A 384 -29.04 16.23 8.79
N VAL A 385 -28.26 17.05 8.05
CA VAL A 385 -27.36 18.08 8.58
C VAL A 385 -28.11 19.36 9.03
N PRO A 386 -29.08 19.92 8.26
CA PRO A 386 -29.89 21.04 8.72
C PRO A 386 -30.83 20.70 9.88
N GLN A 387 -31.35 19.48 9.96
CA GLN A 387 -32.23 19.06 11.07
C GLN A 387 -31.48 19.11 12.42
N ILE A 388 -30.19 18.78 12.44
CA ILE A 388 -29.32 18.87 13.64
C ILE A 388 -29.05 20.34 14.02
N SER A 389 -28.97 21.26 13.05
CA SER A 389 -28.84 22.70 13.36
C SER A 389 -30.14 23.34 13.83
N ARG A 390 -31.30 22.91 13.33
CA ARG A 390 -32.60 23.46 13.76
C ARG A 390 -32.88 23.16 15.23
N GLN A 391 -32.45 22.01 15.75
CA GLN A 391 -32.63 21.65 17.16
C GLN A 391 -31.70 22.42 18.12
N ASN A 392 -30.51 22.81 17.66
CA ASN A 392 -29.53 23.53 18.48
C ASN A 392 -29.51 25.06 18.29
N CYS A 393 -30.16 25.60 17.26
CA CYS A 393 -30.33 27.04 17.09
C CYS A 393 -31.55 27.60 17.83
N ILE A 394 -32.53 26.76 18.19
CA ILE A 394 -33.73 27.20 18.93
C ILE A 394 -33.43 27.41 20.44
N GLU A 395 -32.29 26.93 20.96
CA GLU A 395 -31.92 27.14 22.37
C GLU A 395 -31.07 28.39 22.63
N ARG A 396 -30.84 29.25 21.63
CA ARG A 396 -30.13 30.52 21.81
C ARG A 396 -30.75 31.63 20.97
N ASP A 397 -31.97 32.02 21.32
CA ASP A 397 -32.49 33.38 21.13
C ASP A 397 -33.08 33.88 22.46
#